data_AF-A0A2U1MGA5-F1
#
_entry.id   AF-A0A2U1MGA5-F1
#
_cell.length_a   1.000
_cell.length_b   1.000
_cell.length_c   1.000
_cell.angle_alpha   90.00
_cell.angle_beta   90.00
_cell.angle_gamma   90.00
#
_symmetry.space_group_name_H-M   'P 1'
#
loop_
_entity.id
_entity.type
_entity.pdbx_description
1 polymer ?
#
loop_
_entity_poly.entity_id
_entity_poly.type
_entity_poly.pdbx_seq_one_letter_code
_entity_poly.pdbx_strand_id
1 'polypeptide(L)'
;MEWNDLVMWYSELYNGDSIGSVIRRIGLAASVYLICQERNWRLFRDVQRSANELFCQFSEIVKMRLLSLKVKASRAVSQVQKEWEITLDTVDKISGTNN
;
A
#
# COMPACT_ATOMS: atom_id res chain seq x y z
N MET A 1 8.74 9.50 -18.72
CA MET A 1 9.17 9.23 -17.33
C MET A 1 9.69 7.82 -17.32
N GLU A 2 11.00 7.66 -17.23
CA GLU A 2 11.62 6.34 -17.18
C GLU A 2 11.44 5.72 -15.79
N TRP A 3 11.62 4.40 -15.69
CA TRP A 3 11.54 3.69 -14.40
C TRP A 3 12.48 4.30 -13.36
N ASN A 4 13.70 4.65 -13.77
CA ASN A 4 14.69 5.27 -12.88
C ASN A 4 14.23 6.64 -12.37
N ASP A 5 13.59 7.46 -13.23
CA ASP A 5 13.05 8.76 -12.83
C ASP A 5 11.93 8.59 -11.81
N LEU A 6 11.05 7.60 -12.01
CA LEU A 6 9.96 7.30 -11.10
C LEU A 6 10.49 6.85 -9.74
N VAL A 7 11.46 5.94 -9.72
CA VAL A 7 12.07 5.44 -8.47
C VAL A 7 12.82 6.56 -7.74
N MET A 8 13.57 7.39 -8.46
CA MET A 8 14.29 8.54 -7.88
C MET A 8 13.32 9.53 -7.26
N TRP A 9 12.31 9.96 -8.02
CA TRP A 9 11.24 10.83 -7.53
C TRP A 9 10.58 10.24 -6.28
N TYR A 10 10.30 8.94 -6.27
CA TYR A 10 9.72 8.27 -5.11
C TYR A 10 10.62 8.28 -3.87
N SER A 11 11.93 8.16 -4.07
CA SER A 11 12.93 8.16 -2.99
C SER A 11 13.09 9.54 -2.33
N GLU A 12 12.81 10.61 -3.07
CA GLU A 12 12.85 11.99 -2.59
C GLU A 12 11.60 12.38 -1.80
N LEU A 13 10.53 11.60 -1.91
CA LEU A 13 9.28 11.88 -1.19
C LEU A 13 9.42 11.60 0.31
N TYR A 14 8.76 12.44 1.12
CA TYR A 14 8.74 12.28 2.57
C TYR A 14 8.29 10.87 3.00
N ASN A 15 9.16 10.19 3.73
CA ASN A 15 9.05 8.77 4.08
C ASN A 15 8.72 8.52 5.57
N GLY A 16 8.07 9.47 6.24
CA GLY A 16 7.67 9.32 7.65
C GLY A 16 6.52 8.32 7.87
N ASP A 17 5.99 8.31 9.10
CA ASP A 17 4.98 7.34 9.55
C ASP A 17 3.54 7.75 9.27
N SER A 18 3.34 8.77 8.42
CA SER A 18 2.00 9.12 7.96
C SER A 18 1.39 7.96 7.18
N ILE A 19 0.09 7.73 7.33
CA ILE A 19 -0.62 6.68 6.59
C ILE A 19 -0.44 6.84 5.07
N GLY A 20 -0.35 8.07 4.57
CA GLY A 20 -0.08 8.35 3.15
C GLY A 20 1.32 7.93 2.71
N SER A 21 2.34 8.18 3.52
CA SER A 21 3.71 7.68 3.26
C SER A 21 3.77 6.15 3.33
N VAL A 22 3.01 5.53 4.24
CA VAL A 22 2.90 4.06 4.34
C VAL A 22 2.23 3.44 3.11
N ILE A 23 1.05 3.93 2.71
CA ILE A 23 0.33 3.47 1.51
C ILE A 23 1.22 3.55 0.28
N ARG A 24 1.92 4.68 0.14
CA ARG A 24 2.84 4.93 -0.96
C ARG A 24 3.93 3.84 -1.03
N ARG A 25 4.66 3.61 0.07
CA ARG A 25 5.69 2.54 0.12
C ARG A 25 5.13 1.15 -0.16
N ILE A 26 3.95 0.82 0.38
CA ILE A 26 3.26 -0.46 0.12
C ILE A 26 2.90 -0.58 -1.36
N GLY A 27 2.38 0.49 -1.97
CA GLY A 27 2.04 0.54 -3.39
C GLY A 27 3.26 0.31 -4.27
N LEU A 28 4.39 0.99 -4.02
CA LEU A 28 5.61 0.74 -4.77
C LEU A 28 6.07 -0.72 -4.65
N ALA A 29 6.08 -1.27 -3.43
CA ALA A 29 6.45 -2.67 -3.20
C ALA A 29 5.53 -3.64 -3.94
N ALA A 30 4.22 -3.39 -3.93
CA ALA A 30 3.22 -4.19 -4.64
C ALA A 30 3.43 -4.12 -6.16
N SER A 31 3.71 -2.94 -6.72
CA SER A 31 4.01 -2.76 -8.15
C SER A 31 5.24 -3.56 -8.57
N VAL A 32 6.35 -3.43 -7.84
CA VAL A 32 7.60 -4.17 -8.14
C VAL A 32 7.36 -5.68 -8.05
N TYR A 33 6.64 -6.13 -7.01
CA TYR A 33 6.31 -7.54 -6.84
C TYR A 33 5.50 -8.08 -8.03
N LEU A 34 4.45 -7.38 -8.45
CA LEU A 34 3.58 -7.82 -9.54
C LEU A 34 4.30 -7.85 -10.89
N ILE A 35 5.15 -6.87 -11.18
CA ILE A 35 5.99 -6.86 -12.40
C ILE A 35 6.88 -8.10 -12.44
N CYS A 36 7.57 -8.40 -11.34
CA CYS A 36 8.42 -9.57 -11.22
C CYS A 36 7.61 -10.87 -11.31
N GLN A 37 6.45 -10.93 -10.66
CA GLN A 37 5.55 -12.08 -10.70
C GLN A 37 5.09 -12.35 -12.14
N GLU A 38 4.63 -11.33 -12.85
CA GLU A 38 4.21 -11.44 -14.25
C GLU A 38 5.32 -11.92 -15.17
N ARG A 39 6.53 -11.36 -15.03
CA ARG A 39 7.67 -11.81 -15.81
C ARG A 39 7.94 -13.30 -15.59
N ASN A 40 7.89 -13.75 -14.34
CA ASN A 40 8.11 -15.15 -14.00
C ASN A 40 6.98 -16.04 -14.52
N TRP A 41 5.73 -15.58 -14.46
CA TRP A 41 4.59 -16.35 -14.96
C TRP A 41 4.62 -16.51 -16.48
N ARG A 42 4.99 -15.46 -17.22
CA ARG A 42 5.21 -15.57 -18.67
C ARG A 42 6.33 -16.56 -19.00
N LEU A 43 7.43 -16.52 -18.26
CA LEU A 43 8.60 -17.36 -18.53
C LEU A 43 8.38 -18.84 -18.17
N PHE A 44 7.67 -19.13 -17.08
CA PHE A 44 7.62 -20.48 -16.51
C PHE A 44 6.23 -21.14 -16.54
N ARG A 45 5.16 -20.39 -16.85
CA ARG A 45 3.79 -20.89 -16.78
C ARG A 45 2.97 -20.60 -18.04
N ASP A 46 3.51 -19.85 -18.99
CA ASP A 46 2.79 -19.34 -20.17
C ASP A 46 1.44 -18.66 -19.82
N VAL A 47 1.39 -18.04 -18.63
CA VAL A 47 0.21 -17.31 -18.16
C VAL A 47 0.42 -15.83 -18.43
N GLN A 48 -0.59 -15.19 -19.01
CA GLN A 48 -0.65 -13.74 -19.19
C GLN A 48 -1.93 -13.21 -18.59
N ARG A 49 -1.79 -12.35 -17.58
CA ARG A 49 -2.94 -11.66 -16.99
C ARG A 49 -3.19 -10.33 -17.68
N SER A 50 -4.46 -9.98 -17.76
CA SER A 50 -4.90 -8.66 -18.22
C SER A 50 -4.47 -7.57 -17.24
N ALA A 51 -4.38 -6.34 -17.73
CA ALA A 51 -4.09 -5.18 -16.89
C ALA A 51 -5.13 -5.01 -15.76
N ASN A 52 -6.39 -5.36 -16.01
CA ASN A 52 -7.45 -5.29 -15.01
C ASN A 52 -7.22 -6.30 -13.88
N GLU A 53 -6.90 -7.56 -14.20
CA GLU A 53 -6.59 -8.57 -13.19
C GLU A 53 -5.38 -8.17 -12.33
N LEU A 54 -4.34 -7.60 -12.96
CA LEU A 54 -3.18 -7.10 -12.23
C LEU A 54 -3.52 -5.93 -11.32
N PHE A 55 -4.38 -5.01 -11.76
CA PHE A 55 -4.83 -3.89 -10.94
C PHE A 55 -5.71 -4.33 -9.77
N CYS A 56 -6.62 -5.30 -9.98
CA CYS A 56 -7.40 -5.89 -8.90
C CYS A 56 -6.48 -6.54 -7.85
N GLN A 57 -5.49 -7.33 -8.31
CA GLN A 57 -4.55 -7.96 -7.39
C GLN A 57 -3.65 -6.93 -6.67
N PHE A 58 -3.24 -5.87 -7.36
CA PHE A 58 -2.51 -4.76 -6.75
C PHE A 58 -3.31 -4.14 -5.61
N SER A 59 -4.56 -3.77 -5.87
CA SER A 59 -5.46 -3.17 -4.89
C SER A 59 -5.65 -4.09 -3.69
N GLU A 60 -5.83 -5.38 -3.92
CA GLU A 60 -5.99 -6.38 -2.87
C GLU A 60 -4.72 -6.54 -2.01
N ILE A 61 -3.53 -6.58 -2.63
CA ILE A 61 -2.26 -6.62 -1.90
C ILE A 61 -2.11 -5.39 -1.00
N VAL A 62 -2.40 -4.20 -1.52
CA VAL A 62 -2.32 -2.97 -0.74
C VAL A 62 -3.33 -3.00 0.41
N LYS A 63 -4.60 -3.35 0.13
CA LYS A 63 -5.68 -3.45 1.11
C LYS A 63 -5.34 -4.40 2.26
N MET A 64 -4.88 -5.61 1.92
CA MET A 64 -4.47 -6.62 2.90
C MET A 64 -3.28 -6.16 3.76
N ARG A 65 -2.32 -5.45 3.16
CA ARG A 65 -1.21 -4.86 3.91
C ARG A 65 -1.69 -3.76 4.84
N LEU A 66 -2.60 -2.89 4.41
CA LEU A 66 -3.17 -1.85 5.27
C LEU A 66 -3.94 -2.45 6.46
N LEU A 67 -4.77 -3.45 6.22
CA LEU A 67 -5.54 -4.15 7.27
C LEU A 67 -4.65 -4.83 8.33
N SER A 68 -3.39 -5.15 7.99
CA SER A 68 -2.43 -5.72 8.94
C SER A 68 -1.74 -4.69 9.85
N LEU A 69 -1.95 -3.40 9.61
CA LEU A 69 -1.28 -2.33 10.36
C LEU A 69 -2.07 -1.92 11.60
N LYS A 70 -1.33 -1.63 12.66
CA LYS A 70 -1.81 -0.85 13.80
C LYS A 70 -1.46 0.61 13.57
N VAL A 71 -2.47 1.48 13.55
CA VAL A 71 -2.28 2.90 13.21
C VAL A 71 -2.81 3.80 14.31
N LYS A 72 -2.26 5.01 14.42
CA LYS A 72 -2.81 6.01 15.33
C LYS A 72 -3.98 6.72 14.66
N ALA A 73 -5.09 6.87 15.39
CA ALA A 73 -6.25 7.61 14.91
C ALA A 73 -5.85 9.02 14.44
N SER A 74 -6.28 9.37 13.22
CA SER A 74 -6.06 10.68 12.62
C SER A 74 -7.08 10.94 11.51
N ARG A 75 -7.21 12.21 11.10
CA ARG A 75 -8.06 12.58 9.95
C ARG A 75 -7.62 11.87 8.66
N ALA A 76 -6.32 11.72 8.45
CA ALA A 76 -5.78 11.01 7.29
C ALA A 76 -6.14 9.52 7.31
N VAL A 77 -6.05 8.85 8.47
CA VAL A 77 -6.48 7.45 8.63
C VAL A 77 -7.97 7.31 8.37
N SER A 78 -8.79 8.24 8.88
CA SER A 78 -10.24 8.25 8.64
C SER A 78 -10.60 8.40 7.17
N GLN A 79 -9.85 9.23 6.43
CA GLN A 79 -10.03 9.42 5.00
C GLN A 79 -9.64 8.16 4.22
N VAL A 80 -8.50 7.55 4.54
CA VAL A 80 -8.04 6.30 3.92
C VAL A 80 -9.04 5.17 4.12
N GLN A 81 -9.61 5.01 5.32
CA GLN A 81 -10.64 4.01 5.58
C GLN A 81 -11.86 4.15 4.66
N LYS A 82 -12.27 5.39 4.37
CA LYS A 82 -13.39 5.66 3.44
C LYS A 82 -13.00 5.37 2.00
N GLU A 83 -11.83 5.84 1.57
CA GLU A 83 -11.36 5.68 0.18
C GLU A 83 -11.12 4.21 -0.20
N TRP A 84 -10.61 3.42 0.76
CA TRP A 84 -10.29 2.00 0.55
C TRP A 84 -11.40 1.05 1.01
N GLU A 85 -12.48 1.60 1.57
CA GLU A 85 -13.60 0.83 2.15
C GLU A 85 -13.09 -0.25 3.13
N ILE A 86 -12.28 0.18 4.10
CA ILE A 86 -11.67 -0.68 5.14
C ILE A 86 -11.84 -0.09 6.54
N THR A 87 -11.72 -0.95 7.55
CA THR A 87 -11.58 -0.55 8.95
C THR A 87 -10.18 -0.95 9.42
N LEU A 88 -9.39 0.03 9.86
CA LEU A 88 -8.02 -0.15 10.33
C LEU A 88 -8.00 -0.33 11.85
N ASP A 89 -7.06 -1.12 12.36
CA ASP A 89 -6.85 -1.28 13.80
C ASP A 89 -6.21 0.00 14.37
N THR A 90 -7.03 0.82 15.03
CA THR A 90 -6.58 2.09 15.63
C THR A 90 -6.15 1.90 17.08
N VAL A 91 -4.89 2.22 17.36
CA VAL A 91 -4.38 2.26 18.74
C VAL A 91 -4.80 3.59 19.36
N ASP A 92 -5.97 3.62 20.00
CA ASP A 92 -6.36 4.76 20.82
C ASP A 92 -5.39 4.90 21.99
N LYS A 93 -4.93 6.12 22.25
CA LYS A 93 -4.38 6.43 23.58
C LYS A 93 -5.57 6.32 24.53
N ILE A 94 -5.70 5.20 25.24
CA ILE A 94 -6.41 5.20 26.51
C ILE A 94 -5.74 6.29 27.34
N SER A 95 -6.44 7.42 27.48
CA SER A 95 -6.09 8.50 28.37
C SER A 95 -6.00 7.92 29.77
N GLY A 96 -4.78 7.66 30.21
CA GLY A 96 -4.46 7.55 31.63
C GLY A 96 -4.70 8.91 32.29
N THR A 97 -5.96 9.18 32.61
CA THR A 97 -6.39 10.16 33.61
C THR A 97 -7.40 9.44 34.46
N ASN A 98 -6.91 8.75 35.50
CA ASN A 98 -7.71 8.46 36.68
C ASN A 98 -7.02 9.19 37.84
N ASN A 99 -7.84 9.98 38.52
CA ASN A 99 -7.58 10.84 39.68
C ASN A 99 -6.80 10.15 40.81
#